data_AF-A0A2D9C6S0-F1
#
_entry.id   AF-A0A2D9C6S0-F1
#
_cell.length_a   1.000
_cell.length_b   1.000
_cell.length_c   1.000
_cell.angle_alpha   90.00
_cell.angle_beta   90.00
_cell.angle_gamma   90.00
#
_symmetry.space_group_name_H-M   'P 1'
#
loop_
_entity.id
_entity.type
_entity.pdbx_description
1 polymer ?
#
loop_
_entity_poly.entity_id
_entity_poly.type
_entity_poly.pdbx_seq_one_letter_code
_entity_poly.pdbx_strand_id
1 'polypeptide(L)'
;MTYKGIVDKIEDVVNSHAMLYDFGYGQLSDIKVLDEDGDGANYPYAFLVPAGVSRNNQSQVFTFSLIIMEMALTPADVLTVQSDCIQYLNDIISVLRYDTTSNADALLNSSIQVFRERFQDDVAGATASFQIAIPDPISACDAPVGQWTTPNELSISELSNSTFSDALLTIGQPCQGYTNPNQYRFTMDLSIESLVDTAAWEWRTINIVRYTPSTGEYEQLESRALTLLDPAGSIESFNWQQDFDFSCDDSETSWIQVYVGDSRDQAVIANALNIQGTIKTQYKAT
;
A
#
# COMPACT_ATOMS: atom_id res chain seq x y z
N MET A 1 -15.10 11.12 8.47
CA MET A 1 -14.19 12.12 9.06
C MET A 1 -12.86 11.43 9.33
N THR A 2 -11.73 12.01 8.92
CA THR A 2 -10.39 11.41 9.08
C THR A 2 -9.77 11.84 10.41
N TYR A 3 -8.73 11.13 10.85
CA TYR A 3 -7.94 11.50 12.03
C TYR A 3 -7.45 12.96 11.98
N LYS A 4 -6.91 13.37 10.82
CA LYS A 4 -6.49 14.74 10.56
C LYS A 4 -7.62 15.74 10.78
N GLY A 5 -8.83 15.44 10.29
CA GLY A 5 -9.99 16.32 10.47
C GLY A 5 -10.42 16.50 11.92
N ILE A 6 -10.11 15.55 12.81
CA ILE A 6 -10.34 15.72 14.25
C ILE A 6 -9.31 16.69 14.84
N VAL A 7 -8.03 16.51 14.49
CA VAL A 7 -6.94 17.34 14.99
C VAL A 7 -7.10 18.78 14.51
N ASP A 8 -7.33 18.99 13.20
CA ASP A 8 -7.56 20.31 12.61
C ASP A 8 -8.74 21.02 13.31
N LYS A 9 -9.79 20.28 13.70
CA LYS A 9 -10.93 20.83 14.44
C LYS A 9 -10.59 21.23 15.88
N ILE A 10 -9.79 20.42 16.59
CA ILE A 10 -9.34 20.77 17.95
C ILE A 10 -8.46 22.02 17.89
N GLU A 11 -7.60 22.11 16.89
CA GLU A 11 -6.80 23.29 16.59
C GLU A 11 -7.68 24.52 16.34
N ASP A 12 -8.72 24.41 15.51
CA ASP A 12 -9.68 25.50 15.27
C ASP A 12 -10.38 25.97 16.57
N VAL A 13 -10.80 25.02 17.42
CA VAL A 13 -11.44 25.35 18.71
C VAL A 13 -10.46 26.07 19.63
N VAL A 14 -9.21 25.60 19.72
CA VAL A 14 -8.16 26.24 20.52
C VAL A 14 -7.84 27.64 20.00
N ASN A 15 -7.65 27.80 18.69
CA ASN A 15 -7.37 29.10 18.07
C ASN A 15 -8.55 30.08 18.19
N SER A 16 -9.78 29.57 18.31
CA SER A 16 -10.96 30.40 18.59
C SER A 16 -11.10 30.81 20.06
N HIS A 17 -10.32 30.19 20.96
CA HIS A 17 -10.39 30.44 22.39
C HIS A 17 -9.65 31.73 22.76
N ALA A 18 -10.35 32.71 23.33
CA ALA A 18 -9.83 34.06 23.55
C ALA A 18 -8.63 34.15 24.53
N MET A 19 -8.40 33.12 25.33
CA MET A 19 -7.33 33.10 26.35
C MET A 19 -6.09 32.28 25.95
N LEU A 20 -6.13 31.54 24.84
CA LEU A 20 -5.01 30.70 24.39
C LEU A 20 -4.27 31.38 23.24
N TYR A 21 -2.93 31.35 23.29
CA TYR A 21 -2.11 32.06 22.31
C TYR A 21 -1.39 31.14 21.32
N ASP A 22 -1.09 29.89 21.71
CA ASP A 22 -0.43 28.94 20.82
C ASP A 22 -1.03 27.53 21.00
N PHE A 23 -0.97 26.76 19.91
CA PHE A 23 -1.40 25.37 19.84
C PHE A 23 -0.25 24.50 19.33
N GLY A 24 -0.07 23.34 19.94
CA GLY A 24 0.86 22.33 19.46
C GLY A 24 0.25 20.95 19.43
N TYR A 25 0.78 20.12 18.55
CA TYR A 25 0.39 18.72 18.38
C TYR A 25 1.65 17.88 18.19
N GLY A 26 1.77 16.78 18.95
CA GLY A 26 2.94 15.92 18.86
C GLY A 26 3.09 14.96 20.02
N GLN A 27 4.29 14.40 20.16
CA GLN A 27 4.65 13.61 21.34
C GLN A 27 5.01 14.55 22.49
N LEU A 28 5.00 14.05 23.73
CA LEU A 28 5.35 14.86 24.91
C LEU A 28 6.76 15.48 24.81
N SER A 29 7.65 14.87 24.04
CA SER A 29 8.99 15.39 23.73
C SER A 29 9.00 16.65 22.86
N ASP A 30 7.93 16.88 22.12
CA ASP A 30 7.84 17.94 21.10
C ASP A 30 7.19 19.21 21.67
N ILE A 31 7.00 19.26 23.00
CA ILE A 31 6.53 20.44 23.69
C ILE A 31 7.56 21.54 23.50
N LYS A 32 7.13 22.63 22.86
CA LYS A 32 7.90 23.86 22.76
C LYS A 32 8.12 24.43 24.16
N VAL A 33 9.39 24.67 24.50
CA VAL A 33 9.82 25.44 25.66
C VAL A 33 10.51 26.71 25.17
N LEU A 34 10.57 27.76 25.99
CA LEU A 34 11.32 28.97 25.65
C LEU A 34 12.81 28.62 25.54
N ASP A 35 13.40 28.81 24.36
CA ASP A 35 14.85 28.71 24.16
C ASP A 35 15.54 30.06 24.49
N GLU A 36 16.85 30.03 24.79
CA GLU A 36 17.66 31.21 25.13
C GLU A 36 17.67 32.28 24.02
N ASP A 37 17.35 31.90 22.78
CA ASP A 37 17.28 32.78 21.60
C ASP A 37 15.92 33.50 21.42
N GLY A 38 14.93 33.27 22.29
CA GLY A 38 13.65 33.99 22.30
C GLY A 38 12.57 33.45 21.36
N ASP A 39 12.84 32.37 20.62
CA ASP A 39 11.83 31.58 19.92
C ASP A 39 11.27 30.51 20.87
N GLY A 40 10.14 30.83 21.53
CA GLY A 40 9.49 29.95 22.51
C GLY A 40 7.98 29.90 22.38
N ALA A 41 7.36 29.02 23.17
CA ALA A 41 5.90 28.97 23.27
C ALA A 41 5.35 30.24 23.93
N ASN A 42 4.31 30.83 23.34
CA ASN A 42 3.57 31.91 23.97
C ASN A 42 2.53 31.33 24.92
N TYR A 43 2.69 31.58 26.22
CA TYR A 43 1.75 31.14 27.25
C TYR A 43 0.56 32.11 27.38
N PRO A 44 -0.67 31.65 27.66
CA PRO A 44 -1.07 30.25 27.83
C PRO A 44 -1.03 29.40 26.55
N TYR A 45 -0.50 28.18 26.67
CA TYR A 45 -0.20 27.26 25.58
C TYR A 45 -0.99 25.96 25.73
N ALA A 46 -1.59 25.48 24.64
CA ALA A 46 -2.31 24.21 24.59
C ALA A 46 -1.59 23.18 23.72
N PHE A 47 -1.36 21.98 24.25
CA PHE A 47 -0.65 20.90 23.57
C PHE A 47 -1.49 19.62 23.52
N LEU A 48 -1.75 19.12 22.32
CA LEU A 48 -2.51 17.90 22.08
C LEU A 48 -1.58 16.70 21.87
N VAL A 49 -1.70 15.72 22.76
CA VAL A 49 -0.97 14.45 22.68
C VAL A 49 -1.91 13.33 22.25
N PRO A 50 -1.60 12.59 21.17
CA PRO A 50 -2.34 11.39 20.82
C PRO A 50 -1.96 10.23 21.74
N ALA A 51 -2.95 9.59 22.37
CA ALA A 51 -2.73 8.45 23.27
C ALA A 51 -2.97 7.09 22.59
N GLY A 52 -3.79 7.07 21.54
CA GLY A 52 -4.02 5.87 20.73
C GLY A 52 -5.36 5.87 20.01
N VAL A 53 -5.52 4.91 19.11
CA VAL A 53 -6.76 4.67 18.36
C VAL A 53 -7.24 3.25 18.64
N SER A 54 -8.46 3.12 19.17
CA SER A 54 -9.12 1.84 19.35
C SER A 54 -10.23 1.72 18.31
N ARG A 55 -10.32 0.57 17.63
CA ARG A 55 -11.32 0.34 16.57
C ARG A 55 -12.25 -0.79 16.97
N ASN A 56 -13.54 -0.53 16.86
CA ASN A 56 -14.60 -1.53 16.89
C ASN A 56 -15.23 -1.64 15.49
N ASN A 57 -15.98 -2.71 15.20
CA ASN A 57 -16.55 -3.00 13.88
C ASN A 57 -17.44 -1.88 13.33
N GLN A 58 -18.00 -1.03 14.19
CA GLN A 58 -18.94 0.04 13.82
C GLN A 58 -18.36 1.44 14.06
N SER A 59 -17.29 1.58 14.84
CA SER A 59 -16.78 2.89 15.28
C SER A 59 -15.29 2.88 15.58
N GLN A 60 -14.61 3.97 15.27
CA GLN A 60 -13.25 4.25 15.69
C GLN A 60 -13.30 5.22 16.88
N VAL A 61 -12.58 4.90 17.95
CA VAL A 61 -12.46 5.72 19.15
C VAL A 61 -11.02 6.23 19.23
N PHE A 62 -10.87 7.54 19.12
CA PHE A 62 -9.59 8.24 19.23
C PHE A 62 -9.44 8.77 20.65
N THR A 63 -8.33 8.45 21.31
CA THR A 63 -8.03 8.96 22.65
C THR A 63 -6.94 10.01 22.57
N PHE A 64 -7.22 11.17 23.16
CA PHE A 64 -6.31 12.30 23.21
C PHE A 64 -6.11 12.76 24.66
N SER A 65 -4.93 13.32 24.92
CA SER A 65 -4.63 14.06 26.14
C SER A 65 -4.28 15.50 25.76
N LEU A 66 -5.12 16.44 26.18
CA LEU A 66 -4.88 17.87 25.99
C LEU A 66 -4.26 18.43 27.26
N ILE A 67 -3.12 19.09 27.10
CA ILE A 67 -2.33 19.70 28.17
C ILE A 67 -2.41 21.21 28.00
N ILE A 68 -2.83 21.94 29.03
CA ILE A 68 -2.77 23.41 29.04
C ILE A 68 -1.74 23.84 30.07
N MET A 69 -0.86 24.75 29.66
CA MET A 69 0.25 25.27 30.45
C MET A 69 0.24 26.79 30.48
N GLU A 70 0.55 27.35 31.64
CA GLU A 70 0.73 28.78 31.84
C GLU A 70 1.85 29.02 32.86
N MET A 71 2.52 30.17 32.75
CA MET A 71 3.64 30.53 33.62
C MET A 71 3.14 30.97 35.00
N ALA A 72 3.67 30.33 36.04
CA ALA A 72 3.44 30.74 37.42
C ALA A 72 4.60 31.62 37.90
N LEU A 73 4.43 32.95 37.80
CA LEU A 73 5.45 33.92 38.22
C LEU A 73 5.76 33.85 39.73
N THR A 74 4.80 33.42 40.55
CA THR A 74 5.02 33.18 41.98
C THR A 74 4.46 31.83 42.44
N PRO A 75 5.02 31.23 43.51
CA PRO A 75 4.50 29.98 44.08
C PRO A 75 3.06 30.08 44.62
N ALA A 76 2.60 31.29 44.96
CA ALA A 76 1.24 31.53 45.44
C ALA A 76 0.21 31.49 44.29
N ASP A 77 0.64 31.86 43.08
CA ASP A 77 -0.22 31.95 41.90
C ASP A 77 -0.44 30.58 41.23
N VAL A 78 0.34 29.56 41.59
CA VAL A 78 0.23 28.20 41.03
C VAL A 78 -1.19 27.66 41.14
N LEU A 79 -1.87 27.89 42.27
CA LEU A 79 -3.24 27.41 42.47
C LEU A 79 -4.25 28.14 41.58
N THR A 80 -4.07 29.45 41.41
CA THR A 80 -4.91 30.29 40.53
C THR A 80 -4.73 29.86 39.08
N VAL A 81 -3.49 29.72 38.63
CA VAL A 81 -3.15 29.25 37.29
C VAL A 81 -3.71 27.85 37.02
N GLN A 82 -3.62 26.94 37.99
CA GLN A 82 -4.24 25.61 37.86
C GLN A 82 -5.77 25.70 37.73
N SER A 83 -6.42 26.58 38.49
CA SER A 83 -7.86 26.81 38.41
C SER A 83 -8.29 27.39 37.07
N ASP A 84 -7.49 28.29 36.49
CA ASP A 84 -7.77 28.92 35.20
C ASP A 84 -7.55 27.92 34.05
N CYS A 85 -6.46 27.14 34.09
CA CYS A 85 -6.22 26.04 33.14
C CYS A 85 -7.35 24.98 33.15
N ILE A 86 -7.92 24.68 34.32
CA ILE A 86 -9.09 23.78 34.41
C ILE A 86 -10.30 24.40 33.70
N GLN A 87 -10.53 25.71 33.84
CA GLN A 87 -11.63 26.40 33.14
C GLN A 87 -11.44 26.38 31.63
N TYR A 88 -10.23 26.68 31.14
CA TYR A 88 -9.91 26.64 29.72
C TYR A 88 -10.13 25.24 29.12
N LEU A 89 -9.72 24.19 29.84
CA LEU A 89 -9.98 22.81 29.43
C LEU A 89 -11.49 22.50 29.33
N ASN A 90 -12.27 22.94 30.33
CA ASN A 90 -13.72 22.72 30.33
C ASN A 90 -14.40 23.45 29.18
N ASP A 91 -13.96 24.66 28.85
CA ASP A 91 -14.51 25.45 27.75
C ASP A 91 -14.26 24.77 26.40
N ILE A 92 -13.03 24.34 26.12
CA ILE A 92 -12.69 23.58 24.90
C ILE A 92 -13.50 22.29 24.78
N ILE A 93 -13.54 21.52 25.87
CA ILE A 93 -14.29 20.25 25.92
C ILE A 93 -15.77 20.51 25.67
N SER A 94 -16.34 21.60 26.21
CA SER A 94 -17.75 21.94 26.03
C SER A 94 -18.06 22.24 24.56
N VAL A 95 -17.20 23.00 23.88
CA VAL A 95 -17.36 23.32 22.45
C VAL A 95 -17.25 22.05 21.60
N LEU A 96 -16.28 21.18 21.90
CA LEU A 96 -16.11 19.92 21.17
C LEU A 96 -17.30 18.97 21.36
N ARG A 97 -17.94 18.98 22.53
CA ARG A 97 -19.09 18.12 22.84
C ARG A 97 -20.40 18.62 22.23
N TYR A 98 -20.64 19.93 22.24
CA TYR A 98 -21.89 20.51 21.74
C TYR A 98 -21.83 20.92 20.27
N ASP A 99 -20.70 20.68 19.59
CA ASP A 99 -20.63 20.91 18.17
C ASP A 99 -21.51 19.93 17.39
N THR A 100 -22.56 20.46 16.78
CA THR A 100 -23.55 19.73 15.98
C THR A 100 -23.11 19.52 14.53
N THR A 101 -22.00 20.12 14.10
CA THR A 101 -21.53 20.06 12.70
C THR A 101 -20.75 18.78 12.39
N SER A 102 -20.35 18.04 13.42
CA SER A 102 -19.51 16.85 13.29
C SER A 102 -20.31 15.59 13.63
N ASN A 103 -20.34 14.59 12.73
CA ASN A 103 -20.84 13.24 13.02
C ASN A 103 -19.95 12.45 14.01
N ALA A 104 -19.22 13.15 14.87
CA ALA A 104 -18.28 12.61 15.84
C ALA A 104 -18.87 12.86 17.24
N ASP A 105 -19.07 11.78 18.00
CA ASP A 105 -19.57 11.87 19.37
C ASP A 105 -18.37 11.91 20.31
N ALA A 106 -18.17 13.03 21.00
CA ALA A 106 -17.12 13.17 22.00
C ALA A 106 -17.56 12.47 23.29
N LEU A 107 -17.16 11.21 23.48
CA LEU A 107 -17.32 10.50 24.74
C LEU A 107 -16.36 11.06 25.79
N LEU A 108 -16.93 11.84 26.70
CA LEU A 108 -16.16 12.50 27.74
C LEU A 108 -15.95 11.60 28.96
N ASN A 109 -14.89 10.80 28.94
CA ASN A 109 -14.31 10.22 30.16
C ASN A 109 -13.25 11.20 30.71
N SER A 110 -13.66 12.42 31.08
CA SER A 110 -12.71 13.47 31.47
C SER A 110 -12.14 13.21 32.87
N SER A 111 -10.97 12.57 32.92
CA SER A 111 -10.07 12.71 34.06
C SER A 111 -9.20 13.94 33.83
N ILE A 112 -9.40 14.98 34.64
CA ILE A 112 -8.51 16.15 34.67
C ILE A 112 -7.47 15.91 35.76
N GLN A 113 -6.20 16.11 35.46
CA GLN A 113 -5.09 16.01 36.41
C GLN A 113 -4.30 17.32 36.37
N VAL A 114 -4.09 17.94 37.53
CA VAL A 114 -3.25 19.13 37.65
C VAL A 114 -1.80 18.74 37.78
N PHE A 115 -0.91 19.55 37.24
CA PHE A 115 0.52 19.39 37.41
C PHE A 115 1.19 20.75 37.67
N ARG A 116 2.40 20.66 38.18
CA ARG A 116 3.34 21.77 38.24
C ARG A 116 4.67 21.19 37.82
N GLU A 117 5.27 21.76 36.81
CA GLU A 117 6.56 21.32 36.33
C GLU A 117 7.54 22.48 36.32
N ARG A 118 8.78 22.16 36.72
CA ARG A 118 9.89 23.09 36.71
C ARG A 118 10.86 22.61 35.67
N PHE A 119 10.62 23.03 34.42
CA PHE A 119 11.61 22.92 33.35
C PHE A 119 12.55 24.13 33.44
N GLN A 120 12.90 24.75 32.31
CA GLN A 120 13.58 26.05 32.31
C GLN A 120 12.67 27.17 32.90
N ASP A 121 11.34 27.01 32.80
CA ASP A 121 10.32 27.87 33.41
C ASP A 121 9.55 27.15 34.56
N ASP A 122 9.03 27.90 35.55
CA ASP A 122 8.07 27.40 36.55
C ASP A 122 6.65 27.48 35.93
N VAL A 123 6.21 26.37 35.34
CA VAL A 123 4.91 26.26 34.67
C VAL A 123 3.93 25.44 35.50
N ALA A 124 2.68 25.89 35.52
CA ALA A 124 1.59 25.18 36.16
C ALA A 124 0.49 24.94 35.11
N GLY A 125 -0.21 23.82 35.25
CA GLY A 125 -1.14 23.41 34.21
C GLY A 125 -2.09 22.31 34.62
N ALA A 126 -2.91 21.92 33.66
CA ALA A 126 -3.85 20.82 33.78
C ALA A 126 -3.86 20.00 32.50
N THR A 127 -4.06 18.69 32.66
CA THR A 127 -4.18 17.73 31.55
C THR A 127 -5.55 17.09 31.60
N ALA A 128 -6.29 17.10 30.49
CA ALA A 128 -7.53 16.36 30.35
C ALA A 128 -7.38 15.26 29.29
N SER A 129 -7.79 14.05 29.65
CA SER A 129 -7.94 12.97 28.68
C SER A 129 -9.38 12.86 28.21
N PHE A 130 -9.61 12.76 26.91
CA PHE A 130 -10.94 12.60 26.33
C PHE A 130 -10.91 11.67 25.11
N GLN A 131 -12.09 11.16 24.75
CA GLN A 131 -12.26 10.23 23.64
C GLN A 131 -13.26 10.78 22.64
N ILE A 132 -12.97 10.61 21.35
CA ILE A 132 -13.87 10.97 20.26
C ILE A 132 -14.19 9.69 19.48
N ALA A 133 -15.47 9.33 19.44
CA ALA A 133 -15.95 8.19 18.67
C ALA A 133 -16.53 8.66 17.34
N ILE A 134 -16.03 8.07 16.26
CA ILE A 134 -16.53 8.29 14.91
C ILE A 134 -17.15 6.98 14.41
N PRO A 135 -18.41 6.98 13.94
CA PRO A 135 -18.97 5.84 13.25
C PRO A 135 -18.25 5.68 11.90
N ASP A 136 -17.47 4.61 11.76
CA ASP A 136 -16.75 4.28 10.53
C ASP A 136 -16.75 2.75 10.34
N PRO A 137 -17.83 2.21 9.73
CA PRO A 137 -17.97 0.78 9.54
C PRO A 137 -16.88 0.28 8.58
N ILE A 138 -16.27 -0.86 8.92
CA ILE A 138 -15.28 -1.50 8.04
C ILE A 138 -16.01 -2.02 6.80
N SER A 139 -15.61 -1.52 5.63
CA SER A 139 -16.12 -1.94 4.32
C SER A 139 -15.00 -2.61 3.53
N ALA A 140 -15.25 -3.83 3.07
CA ALA A 140 -14.35 -4.52 2.14
C ALA A 140 -14.40 -3.95 0.72
N CYS A 141 -15.41 -3.13 0.40
CA CYS A 141 -15.57 -2.52 -0.92
C CYS A 141 -14.67 -1.29 -1.10
N ASP A 142 -14.23 -0.67 -0.01
CA ASP A 142 -13.34 0.50 -0.02
C ASP A 142 -11.86 0.11 0.17
N ALA A 143 -11.58 -1.20 0.32
CA ALA A 143 -10.23 -1.70 0.45
C ALA A 143 -9.59 -1.85 -0.94
N PRO A 144 -8.47 -1.17 -1.25
CA PRO A 144 -7.78 -1.27 -2.54
C PRO A 144 -6.96 -2.57 -2.64
N VAL A 145 -7.60 -3.71 -2.46
CA VAL A 145 -7.01 -5.05 -2.56
C VAL A 145 -7.46 -5.70 -3.86
N GLY A 146 -6.76 -5.41 -4.96
CA GLY A 146 -7.04 -6.02 -6.27
C GLY A 146 -6.85 -7.55 -6.23
N GLN A 147 -7.82 -8.29 -6.74
CA GLN A 147 -7.74 -9.75 -6.89
C GLN A 147 -7.16 -10.10 -8.27
N TRP A 148 -6.29 -11.12 -8.32
CA TRP A 148 -5.85 -11.69 -9.60
C TRP A 148 -7.01 -12.48 -10.20
N THR A 149 -7.44 -12.08 -11.38
CA THR A 149 -8.47 -12.78 -12.15
C THR A 149 -7.79 -13.56 -13.27
N THR A 150 -8.16 -14.82 -13.48
CA THR A 150 -7.67 -15.70 -14.56
C THR A 150 -8.64 -15.66 -15.75
N PRO A 151 -8.47 -14.76 -16.73
CA PRO A 151 -9.35 -14.74 -17.90
C PRO A 151 -9.15 -15.94 -18.81
N ASN A 152 -7.90 -16.36 -19.03
CA ASN A 152 -7.56 -17.36 -20.03
C ASN A 152 -6.51 -18.34 -19.49
N GLU A 153 -6.83 -19.63 -19.61
CA GLU A 153 -5.91 -20.76 -19.46
C GLU A 153 -5.89 -21.52 -20.78
N LEU A 154 -4.70 -21.69 -21.36
CA LEU A 154 -4.50 -22.48 -22.57
C LEU A 154 -3.80 -23.77 -22.20
N SER A 155 -4.42 -24.90 -22.51
CA SER A 155 -3.80 -26.23 -22.42
C SER A 155 -3.21 -26.62 -23.77
N ILE A 156 -1.93 -26.99 -23.78
CA ILE A 156 -1.20 -27.46 -24.97
C ILE A 156 -1.17 -28.98 -24.91
N SER A 157 -1.90 -29.63 -25.82
CA SER A 157 -1.87 -31.09 -26.02
C SER A 157 -1.28 -31.40 -27.39
N GLU A 158 -0.05 -31.92 -27.41
CA GLU A 158 0.64 -32.49 -28.57
C GLU A 158 0.76 -31.56 -29.80
N LEU A 159 1.85 -30.78 -29.86
CA LEU A 159 2.23 -30.01 -31.05
C LEU A 159 2.91 -30.92 -32.08
N SER A 160 2.18 -31.39 -33.10
CA SER A 160 2.74 -32.15 -34.22
C SER A 160 2.85 -31.33 -35.53
N ASN A 161 4.07 -31.27 -36.06
CA ASN A 161 4.53 -31.06 -37.44
C ASN A 161 4.06 -29.91 -38.35
N SER A 162 3.02 -29.13 -38.04
CA SER A 162 2.60 -28.01 -38.91
C SER A 162 2.47 -26.68 -38.20
N THR A 163 2.61 -26.70 -36.88
CA THR A 163 2.34 -25.56 -36.01
C THR A 163 3.60 -24.96 -35.41
N PHE A 164 4.83 -25.41 -35.69
CA PHE A 164 6.00 -24.73 -35.10
C PHE A 164 6.22 -23.29 -35.61
N SER A 165 5.72 -22.94 -36.81
CA SER A 165 5.74 -21.55 -37.29
C SER A 165 4.59 -20.70 -36.74
N ASP A 166 3.47 -21.33 -36.36
CA ASP A 166 2.19 -20.67 -36.03
C ASP A 166 1.73 -20.90 -34.58
N ALA A 167 2.40 -21.77 -33.82
CA ALA A 167 2.30 -21.94 -32.37
C ALA A 167 3.24 -20.98 -31.64
N LEU A 168 3.56 -19.86 -32.30
CA LEU A 168 3.59 -18.55 -31.64
C LEU A 168 2.31 -18.44 -30.81
N LEU A 169 2.44 -18.71 -29.52
CA LEU A 169 1.35 -18.56 -28.57
C LEU A 169 1.10 -17.06 -28.36
N THR A 170 0.49 -16.44 -29.35
CA THR A 170 0.18 -15.01 -29.35
C THR A 170 -0.95 -14.81 -28.36
N ILE A 171 -0.58 -14.47 -27.13
CA ILE A 171 -1.55 -14.05 -26.14
C ILE A 171 -2.03 -12.66 -26.59
N GLY A 172 -3.27 -12.62 -27.09
CA GLY A 172 -3.88 -11.43 -27.66
C GLY A 172 -3.89 -10.24 -26.70
N GLN A 173 -4.02 -9.06 -27.30
CA GLN A 173 -3.92 -7.74 -26.66
C GLN A 173 -4.52 -7.72 -25.23
N PRO A 174 -3.73 -7.42 -24.18
CA PRO A 174 -4.24 -7.35 -22.80
C PRO A 174 -5.34 -6.29 -22.61
N CYS A 175 -5.56 -5.40 -23.57
CA CYS A 175 -6.48 -4.27 -23.43
C CYS A 175 -7.85 -4.49 -24.10
N GLN A 176 -8.06 -5.58 -24.86
CA GLN A 176 -9.34 -5.81 -25.51
C GLN A 176 -10.36 -6.45 -24.55
N GLY A 177 -11.24 -5.61 -23.99
CA GLY A 177 -12.42 -6.03 -23.23
C GLY A 177 -12.30 -5.95 -21.72
N TYR A 178 -11.15 -5.52 -21.18
CA TYR A 178 -10.94 -5.37 -19.74
C TYR A 178 -10.82 -3.90 -19.35
N THR A 179 -11.59 -3.46 -18.35
CA THR A 179 -11.48 -2.12 -17.77
C THR A 179 -10.17 -2.00 -16.99
N ASN A 180 -9.19 -1.30 -17.56
CA ASN A 180 -7.93 -0.85 -16.94
C ASN A 180 -7.19 -1.89 -16.06
N PRO A 181 -6.76 -3.02 -16.63
CA PRO A 181 -5.80 -3.88 -15.96
C PRO A 181 -4.44 -3.17 -15.86
N ASN A 182 -3.93 -3.00 -14.63
CA ASN A 182 -2.63 -2.37 -14.41
C ASN A 182 -1.48 -3.39 -14.38
N GLN A 183 -1.79 -4.65 -14.07
CA GLN A 183 -0.79 -5.70 -13.95
C GLN A 183 -1.26 -7.01 -14.59
N TYR A 184 -0.34 -7.67 -15.28
CA TYR A 184 -0.50 -9.01 -15.83
C TYR A 184 0.50 -9.97 -15.19
N ARG A 185 0.07 -11.21 -15.00
CA ARG A 185 0.91 -12.33 -14.61
C ARG A 185 0.79 -13.43 -15.63
N PHE A 186 1.92 -13.89 -16.12
CA PHE A 186 2.02 -15.03 -17.01
C PHE A 186 2.67 -16.16 -16.25
N THR A 187 2.03 -17.32 -16.27
CA THR A 187 2.57 -18.57 -15.70
C THR A 187 2.60 -19.61 -16.80
N MET A 188 3.76 -20.21 -17.02
CA MET A 188 3.98 -21.27 -18.00
C MET A 188 4.50 -22.50 -17.28
N ASP A 189 3.79 -23.61 -17.43
CA ASP A 189 4.17 -24.91 -16.92
C ASP A 189 4.22 -25.88 -18.11
N LEU A 190 5.43 -26.20 -18.57
CA LEU A 190 5.68 -27.02 -19.75
C LEU A 190 6.40 -28.32 -19.36
N SER A 191 6.08 -29.40 -20.06
CA SER A 191 6.72 -30.70 -20.04
C SER A 191 7.21 -30.99 -21.45
N ILE A 192 8.51 -31.18 -21.60
CA ILE A 192 9.17 -31.42 -22.87
C ILE A 192 9.74 -32.82 -22.84
N GLU A 193 9.22 -33.67 -23.72
CA GLU A 193 9.69 -35.04 -23.93
C GLU A 193 10.54 -35.10 -25.21
N SER A 194 11.68 -35.76 -25.11
CA SER A 194 12.55 -36.06 -26.25
C SER A 194 12.06 -37.32 -26.97
N LEU A 195 11.68 -37.22 -28.25
CA LEU A 195 11.23 -38.36 -29.07
C LEU A 195 12.38 -39.08 -29.78
N VAL A 196 13.53 -38.43 -29.89
CA VAL A 196 14.73 -38.94 -30.57
C VAL A 196 15.96 -38.74 -29.68
N ASP A 197 17.06 -39.41 -29.98
CA ASP A 197 18.32 -39.15 -29.29
C ASP A 197 18.84 -37.75 -29.67
N THR A 198 18.98 -36.86 -28.69
CA THR A 198 19.39 -35.47 -28.91
C THR A 198 20.87 -35.25 -28.64
N ALA A 199 21.69 -36.29 -28.43
CA ALA A 199 23.09 -36.18 -28.02
C ALA A 199 23.95 -35.26 -28.92
N ALA A 200 23.57 -35.09 -30.18
CA ALA A 200 24.24 -34.22 -31.15
C ALA A 200 23.66 -32.80 -31.27
N TRP A 201 22.61 -32.46 -30.50
CA TRP A 201 21.93 -31.17 -30.56
C TRP A 201 22.63 -30.14 -29.69
N GLU A 202 23.26 -29.15 -30.32
CA GLU A 202 23.97 -28.06 -29.64
C GLU A 202 23.02 -26.95 -29.12
N TRP A 203 21.76 -26.91 -29.57
CA TRP A 203 20.82 -25.80 -29.33
C TRP A 203 19.68 -26.15 -28.36
N ARG A 204 20.00 -26.64 -27.17
CA ARG A 204 18.99 -27.06 -26.18
C ARG A 204 18.53 -25.92 -25.28
N THR A 205 17.99 -24.83 -25.82
CA THR A 205 17.50 -23.71 -24.98
C THR A 205 16.05 -23.37 -25.24
N ILE A 206 15.27 -23.14 -24.18
CA ILE A 206 13.98 -22.46 -24.26
C ILE A 206 14.25 -20.97 -24.13
N ASN A 207 13.80 -20.19 -25.10
CA ASN A 207 13.86 -18.73 -25.07
C ASN A 207 12.44 -18.19 -24.97
N ILE A 208 12.21 -17.32 -23.99
CA ILE A 208 10.99 -16.53 -23.88
C ILE A 208 11.35 -15.12 -24.31
N VAL A 209 10.60 -14.58 -25.26
CA VAL A 209 10.83 -13.23 -25.77
C VAL A 209 9.53 -12.43 -25.77
N ARG A 210 9.66 -11.14 -25.56
CA ARG A 210 8.62 -10.16 -25.82
C ARG A 210 8.77 -9.67 -27.25
N TYR A 211 7.72 -9.80 -28.03
CA TYR A 211 7.64 -9.29 -29.38
C TYR A 211 6.75 -8.04 -29.42
N THR A 212 7.25 -6.96 -30.01
CA THR A 212 6.48 -5.72 -30.17
C THR A 212 6.10 -5.56 -31.64
N PRO A 213 4.84 -5.80 -32.05
CA PRO A 213 4.40 -5.75 -33.44
C PRO A 213 4.55 -4.36 -34.08
N SER A 214 4.50 -3.27 -33.30
CA SER A 214 4.66 -1.90 -33.83
C SER A 214 6.07 -1.65 -34.35
N THR A 215 7.08 -2.17 -33.65
CA THR A 215 8.51 -1.98 -34.00
C THR A 215 9.11 -3.20 -34.71
N GLY A 216 8.48 -4.36 -34.59
CA GLY A 216 9.02 -5.64 -35.04
C GLY A 216 10.18 -6.15 -34.18
N GLU A 217 10.40 -5.56 -33.00
CA GLU A 217 11.51 -5.89 -32.12
C GLU A 217 11.20 -7.09 -31.22
N TYR A 218 12.27 -7.81 -30.87
CA TYR A 218 12.25 -8.94 -29.95
C TYR A 218 13.17 -8.62 -28.76
N GLU A 219 12.60 -8.62 -27.56
CA GLU A 219 13.32 -8.47 -26.30
C GLU A 219 13.39 -9.83 -25.60
N GLN A 220 14.58 -10.30 -25.27
CA GLN A 220 14.76 -11.57 -24.57
C GLN A 220 14.39 -11.42 -23.09
N LEU A 221 13.39 -12.19 -22.64
CA LEU A 221 12.92 -12.18 -21.26
C LEU A 221 13.59 -13.28 -20.44
N GLU A 222 13.72 -14.48 -21.00
CA GLU A 222 14.31 -15.64 -20.34
C GLU A 222 15.01 -16.54 -21.36
N SER A 223 16.11 -17.18 -20.94
CA SER A 223 16.78 -18.24 -21.70
C SER A 223 17.19 -19.36 -20.76
N ARG A 224 16.68 -20.56 -20.97
CA ARG A 224 16.97 -21.71 -20.11
C ARG A 224 17.45 -22.90 -20.92
N ALA A 225 18.63 -23.41 -20.57
CA ALA A 225 19.15 -24.64 -21.15
C ALA A 225 18.37 -25.87 -20.65
N LEU A 226 18.06 -26.77 -21.57
CA LEU A 226 17.48 -28.09 -21.35
C LEU A 226 18.63 -29.08 -21.14
N THR A 227 18.59 -29.76 -20.01
CA THR A 227 19.69 -30.56 -19.48
C THR A 227 19.50 -32.06 -19.64
N LEU A 228 18.25 -32.53 -19.76
CA LEU A 228 17.94 -33.96 -19.57
C LEU A 228 17.46 -34.68 -20.84
N LEU A 229 17.56 -34.08 -22.03
CA LEU A 229 16.95 -34.63 -23.25
C LEU A 229 17.60 -35.90 -23.87
N ASP A 230 18.58 -36.51 -23.19
CA ASP A 230 19.17 -37.80 -23.59
C ASP A 230 18.99 -38.86 -22.51
N PRO A 231 18.56 -40.09 -22.86
CA PRO A 231 18.19 -40.61 -24.18
C PRO A 231 16.74 -40.25 -24.59
N ALA A 232 16.28 -40.74 -25.74
CA ALA A 232 14.87 -40.66 -26.16
C ALA A 232 13.93 -41.20 -25.05
N GLY A 233 12.79 -40.54 -24.87
CA GLY A 233 11.83 -40.75 -23.78
C GLY A 233 12.14 -39.98 -22.49
N SER A 234 13.20 -39.15 -22.48
CA SER A 234 13.49 -38.25 -21.37
C SER A 234 12.52 -37.09 -21.32
N ILE A 235 12.16 -36.67 -20.11
CA ILE A 235 11.20 -35.60 -19.86
C ILE A 235 11.85 -34.53 -18.99
N GLU A 236 11.74 -33.27 -19.41
CA GLU A 236 12.17 -32.11 -18.65
C GLU A 236 10.97 -31.18 -18.40
N SER A 237 10.86 -30.68 -17.18
CA SER A 237 9.79 -29.74 -16.80
C SER A 237 10.33 -28.32 -16.71
N PHE A 238 9.60 -27.38 -17.30
CA PHE A 238 9.92 -25.97 -17.31
C PHE A 238 8.75 -25.18 -16.72
N ASN A 239 9.02 -24.55 -15.57
CA ASN A 239 8.07 -23.65 -14.93
C ASN A 239 8.65 -22.24 -14.96
N TRP A 240 7.86 -21.28 -15.45
CA TRP A 240 8.24 -19.88 -15.51
C TRP A 240 7.06 -19.00 -15.14
N GLN A 241 7.34 -17.95 -14.37
CA GLN A 241 6.35 -16.96 -14.00
C GLN A 241 6.98 -15.58 -14.07
N GLN A 242 6.29 -14.65 -14.73
CA GLN A 242 6.68 -13.24 -14.74
C GLN A 242 5.46 -12.34 -14.63
N ASP A 243 5.61 -11.32 -13.77
CA ASP A 243 4.66 -10.24 -13.60
C ASP A 243 5.12 -9.06 -14.47
N PHE A 244 4.19 -8.46 -15.20
CA PHE A 244 4.43 -7.28 -16.01
C PHE A 244 3.43 -6.20 -15.64
N ASP A 245 3.94 -5.00 -15.44
CA ASP A 245 3.11 -3.80 -15.42
C ASP A 245 2.82 -3.42 -16.88
N PHE A 246 1.53 -3.27 -17.20
CA PHE A 246 1.09 -2.84 -18.53
C PHE A 246 0.29 -1.55 -18.38
N SER A 247 0.61 -0.56 -19.23
CA SER A 247 -0.24 0.61 -19.42
C SER A 247 -1.15 0.36 -20.62
N CYS A 248 -2.45 0.57 -20.46
CA CYS A 248 -3.40 0.52 -21.57
C CYS A 248 -3.33 1.78 -22.48
N ASP A 249 -2.56 2.79 -22.07
CA ASP A 249 -2.44 4.06 -22.80
C ASP A 249 -1.48 3.96 -24.01
N ASP A 250 -0.67 2.90 -24.08
CA ASP A 250 0.29 2.72 -25.16
C ASP A 250 -0.35 1.87 -26.27
N SER A 251 -0.38 2.42 -27.49
CA SER A 251 -0.80 1.74 -28.73
C SER A 251 0.09 0.53 -29.11
N GLU A 252 1.01 0.13 -28.23
CA GLU A 252 1.99 -0.92 -28.45
C GLU A 252 1.53 -2.21 -27.78
N THR A 253 0.90 -3.07 -28.56
CA THR A 253 0.52 -4.38 -28.03
C THR A 253 1.63 -5.38 -28.17
N SER A 254 2.42 -5.54 -27.12
CA SER A 254 3.43 -6.59 -27.04
C SER A 254 2.82 -7.98 -26.86
N TRP A 255 3.41 -8.98 -27.50
CA TRP A 255 3.07 -10.40 -27.41
C TRP A 255 4.21 -11.13 -26.71
N ILE A 256 3.90 -12.22 -26.00
CA ILE A 256 4.92 -13.14 -25.48
C ILE A 256 5.03 -14.31 -26.43
N GLN A 257 6.25 -14.67 -26.79
CA GLN A 257 6.55 -15.79 -27.66
C GLN A 257 7.58 -16.71 -27.00
N VAL A 258 7.42 -18.01 -27.21
CA VAL A 258 8.29 -19.04 -26.66
C VAL A 258 8.90 -19.82 -27.81
N TYR A 259 10.22 -19.94 -27.81
CA TYR A 259 11.00 -20.65 -28.81
C TYR A 259 11.82 -21.74 -28.14
N VAL A 260 11.98 -22.87 -28.82
CA VAL A 260 12.95 -23.90 -28.44
C VAL A 260 14.04 -23.92 -29.51
N GLY A 261 15.29 -23.76 -29.12
CA GLY A 261 16.46 -23.73 -29.99
C GLY A 261 16.72 -22.40 -30.70
N ASP A 262 17.61 -22.45 -31.70
CA ASP A 262 17.84 -21.34 -32.64
C ASP A 262 16.72 -21.36 -33.70
N SER A 263 16.16 -20.20 -33.98
CA SER A 263 15.10 -19.90 -34.97
C SER A 263 15.26 -20.54 -36.37
N ARG A 264 16.44 -21.08 -36.70
CA ARG A 264 16.84 -21.53 -38.04
C ARG A 264 16.53 -22.99 -38.37
N ASP A 265 16.12 -23.84 -37.42
CA ASP A 265 15.95 -25.30 -37.62
C ASP A 265 14.59 -25.88 -37.20
N GLN A 266 13.51 -25.10 -37.34
CA GLN A 266 12.14 -25.44 -36.88
C GLN A 266 11.62 -26.83 -37.33
N ALA A 267 12.01 -27.30 -38.51
CA ALA A 267 11.56 -28.59 -39.06
C ALA A 267 12.16 -29.81 -38.33
N VAL A 268 13.36 -29.68 -37.76
CA VAL A 268 14.04 -30.74 -37.01
C VAL A 268 13.43 -30.88 -35.62
N ILE A 269 13.04 -29.76 -35.01
CA ILE A 269 12.46 -29.68 -33.66
C ILE A 269 11.08 -30.34 -33.60
N ALA A 270 10.24 -30.09 -34.60
CA ALA A 270 8.86 -30.55 -34.65
C ALA A 270 8.69 -32.09 -34.69
N ASN A 271 9.72 -32.82 -35.13
CA ASN A 271 9.70 -34.29 -35.22
C ASN A 271 10.37 -34.98 -34.03
N ALA A 272 11.01 -34.21 -33.15
CA ALA A 272 11.98 -34.71 -32.19
C ALA A 272 11.61 -34.36 -30.75
N LEU A 273 10.72 -33.40 -30.53
CA LEU A 273 10.23 -33.03 -29.21
C LEU A 273 8.70 -33.12 -29.16
N ASN A 274 8.18 -33.65 -28.06
CA ASN A 274 6.78 -33.57 -27.68
C ASN A 274 6.65 -32.58 -26.51
N ILE A 275 5.96 -31.46 -26.75
CA ILE A 275 5.78 -30.40 -25.74
C ILE A 275 4.32 -30.39 -25.30
N GLN A 276 4.09 -30.54 -24.01
CA GLN A 276 2.78 -30.52 -23.37
C GLN A 276 2.79 -29.56 -22.20
N GLY A 277 1.68 -28.91 -21.86
CA GLY A 277 1.67 -28.02 -20.70
C GLY A 277 0.50 -27.06 -20.62
N THR A 278 0.58 -26.13 -19.68
CA THR A 278 -0.41 -25.06 -19.48
C THR A 278 0.24 -23.70 -19.48
N ILE A 279 -0.39 -22.75 -20.16
CA ILE A 279 -0.04 -21.33 -20.11
C ILE A 279 -1.23 -20.57 -19.55
N LYS A 280 -1.01 -19.89 -18.44
CA LYS A 280 -2.02 -19.12 -17.71
C LYS A 280 -1.69 -17.65 -17.80
N THR A 281 -2.73 -16.88 -18.06
CA THR A 281 -2.69 -15.42 -18.02
C THR A 281 -3.63 -14.95 -16.92
N GLN A 282 -3.13 -14.09 -16.05
CA GLN A 282 -3.90 -13.48 -14.99
C GLN A 282 -3.75 -11.97 -15.11
N TYR A 283 -4.81 -11.22 -14.82
CA TYR A 283 -4.72 -9.77 -14.69
C TYR A 283 -5.19 -9.32 -13.32
N LYS A 284 -4.72 -8.17 -12.90
CA LYS A 284 -5.16 -7.47 -11.70
C LYS A 284 -5.63 -6.08 -12.11
N ALA A 285 -6.93 -5.85 -11.98
CA ALA A 285 -7.51 -4.52 -12.02
C ALA A 285 -7.34 -3.88 -10.64
N THR A 286 -6.97 -2.60 -10.60
CA THR A 286 -7.06 -1.76 -9.40
C THR A 286 -8.45 -1.19 -9.24
#